data_AF-A0A5J4WE67-F1
#
_entry.id   AF-A0A5J4WE67-F1
#
_cell.length_a   1.000
_cell.length_b   1.000
_cell.length_c   1.000
_cell.angle_alpha   90.00
_cell.angle_beta   90.00
_cell.angle_gamma   90.00
#
_symmetry.space_group_name_H-M   'P 1'
#
loop_
_entity.id
_entity.type
_entity.pdbx_description
1 polymer ?
#
loop_
_entity_poly.entity_id
_entity_poly.type
_entity_poly.pdbx_seq_one_letter_code
_entity_poly.pdbx_strand_id
1 'polypeptide(L)'
;MESRRAKGKTFLQNYILTKTFCFWAIFGIIVFSVANTIILFVVHDARPSSGNTYDSMLQLSESSLRSLYLNPLAEPVKDFFSATFSEGWQSNTNFIIETLANIINTKPERLLMEISVGNEKGFRLSKSTFTAYSSAPYIAVWMQGQSTLETQNEALLIYSSYDSSISGPAVLGGKVGSAVMLEVIRLIASYNGPSFILRSPIIFFFDSRSFAPGKPSLHSFLTQHEWSKKFGDLI
;
A
#
# COMPACT_ATOMS: atom_id res chain seq x y z
N MET A 1 -57.11 50.95 -34.84
CA MET A 1 -57.10 49.49 -34.57
C MET A 1 -55.77 48.80 -34.99
N GLU A 2 -54.87 49.45 -35.73
CA GLU A 2 -53.66 48.81 -36.30
C GLU A 2 -52.45 48.69 -35.34
N SER A 3 -52.33 49.57 -34.34
CA SER A 3 -51.17 49.63 -33.43
C SER A 3 -51.02 48.39 -32.51
N ARG A 4 -52.13 47.75 -32.09
CA ARG A 4 -52.06 46.53 -31.24
C ARG A 4 -51.65 45.28 -32.01
N ARG A 5 -51.86 45.24 -33.34
CA ARG A 5 -51.55 44.09 -34.21
C ARG A 5 -50.05 43.97 -34.52
N ALA A 6 -49.34 45.10 -34.59
CA ALA A 6 -47.90 45.15 -34.86
C ALA A 6 -47.04 44.74 -33.64
N LYS A 7 -47.46 45.10 -32.42
CA LYS A 7 -46.78 44.67 -31.17
C LYS A 7 -46.93 43.18 -30.88
N GLY A 8 -48.06 42.57 -31.24
CA GLY A 8 -48.27 41.12 -31.08
C GLY A 8 -47.39 40.27 -31.99
N LYS A 9 -47.14 40.72 -33.23
CA LYS A 9 -46.30 40.01 -34.21
C LYS A 9 -44.81 40.03 -33.81
N THR A 10 -44.30 41.17 -33.33
CA THR A 10 -42.90 41.31 -32.90
C THR A 10 -42.60 40.50 -31.63
N PHE A 11 -43.53 40.42 -30.68
CA PHE A 11 -43.37 39.57 -29.49
C PHE A 11 -43.38 38.07 -29.84
N LEU A 12 -44.30 37.63 -30.69
CA LEU A 12 -44.37 36.22 -31.12
C LEU A 12 -43.12 35.81 -31.91
N GLN A 13 -42.61 36.71 -32.76
CA GLN A 13 -41.42 36.45 -33.57
C GLN A 13 -40.14 36.38 -32.72
N ASN A 14 -39.99 37.24 -31.71
CA ASN A 14 -38.87 37.18 -30.76
C ASN A 14 -38.97 35.95 -29.84
N TYR A 15 -40.18 35.55 -29.44
CA TYR A 15 -40.40 34.35 -28.63
C TYR A 15 -40.05 33.07 -29.40
N ILE A 16 -40.43 32.98 -30.67
CA ILE A 16 -40.08 31.86 -31.55
C ILE A 16 -38.56 31.83 -31.77
N LEU A 17 -37.92 32.96 -32.11
CA LEU A 17 -36.46 33.02 -32.29
C LEU A 17 -35.71 32.56 -31.02
N THR A 18 -36.15 33.00 -29.85
CA THR A 18 -35.50 32.64 -28.57
C THR A 18 -35.67 31.15 -28.28
N LYS A 19 -36.86 30.58 -28.51
CA LYS A 19 -37.08 29.14 -28.31
C LYS A 19 -36.32 28.29 -29.32
N THR A 20 -36.24 28.72 -30.57
CA THR A 20 -35.44 28.05 -31.60
C THR A 20 -33.96 28.10 -31.23
N PHE A 21 -33.44 29.25 -30.79
CA PHE A 21 -32.06 29.37 -30.33
C PHE A 21 -31.76 28.49 -29.11
N CYS A 22 -32.62 28.49 -28.08
CA CYS A 22 -32.46 27.62 -26.91
C CYS A 22 -32.52 26.13 -27.30
N PHE A 23 -33.39 25.76 -28.23
CA PHE A 23 -33.47 24.39 -28.73
C PHE A 23 -32.17 23.95 -29.42
N TRP A 24 -31.61 24.78 -30.31
CA TRP A 24 -30.34 24.48 -30.98
C TRP A 24 -29.15 24.48 -30.03
N ALA A 25 -29.14 25.36 -29.01
CA ALA A 25 -28.10 25.38 -27.98
C ALA A 25 -28.12 24.09 -27.14
N ILE A 26 -29.30 23.65 -26.69
CA ILE A 26 -29.45 22.40 -25.93
C ILE A 26 -29.11 21.20 -26.81
N PHE A 27 -29.56 21.17 -28.07
CA PHE A 27 -29.22 20.12 -29.02
C PHE A 27 -27.71 20.02 -29.25
N GLY A 28 -27.02 21.16 -29.39
CA GLY A 28 -25.56 21.21 -29.52
C GLY A 28 -24.83 20.64 -28.30
N ILE A 29 -25.29 20.96 -27.08
CA ILE A 29 -24.72 20.42 -25.84
C ILE A 29 -24.91 18.91 -25.75
N ILE A 30 -26.08 18.39 -26.14
CA ILE A 30 -26.36 16.95 -26.12
C ILE A 30 -25.47 16.23 -27.13
N VAL A 31 -25.39 16.71 -28.37
CA VAL A 31 -24.54 16.11 -29.41
C VAL A 31 -23.07 16.12 -29.00
N PHE A 32 -22.59 17.23 -28.43
CA PHE A 32 -21.21 17.33 -27.93
C PHE A 32 -20.94 16.36 -26.77
N SER A 33 -21.90 16.20 -25.85
CA SER A 33 -21.78 15.28 -24.72
C SER A 33 -21.78 13.82 -25.17
N VAL A 34 -22.62 13.46 -26.13
CA VAL A 34 -22.66 12.12 -26.72
C VAL A 34 -21.38 11.83 -27.50
N ALA A 35 -20.89 12.78 -28.31
CA ALA A 35 -19.63 12.63 -29.04
C ALA A 35 -18.44 12.42 -28.08
N ASN A 36 -18.35 13.21 -27.00
CA ASN A 36 -17.31 13.02 -25.98
C ASN A 36 -17.42 11.67 -25.27
N THR A 37 -18.65 11.21 -24.99
CA THR A 37 -18.86 9.90 -24.35
C THR A 37 -18.42 8.77 -25.28
N ILE A 38 -18.72 8.85 -26.58
CA ILE A 38 -18.29 7.88 -27.58
C ILE A 38 -16.76 7.91 -27.74
N ILE A 39 -16.14 9.09 -27.78
CA ILE A 39 -14.67 9.20 -27.85
C ILE A 39 -14.02 8.58 -26.61
N LEU A 40 -14.54 8.85 -25.41
CA LEU A 40 -14.04 8.23 -24.18
C LEU A 40 -14.23 6.71 -24.18
N PHE A 41 -15.35 6.20 -24.70
CA PHE A 41 -15.60 4.77 -24.80
C PHE A 41 -14.68 4.10 -25.81
N VAL A 42 -14.50 4.69 -27.00
CA VAL A 42 -13.59 4.18 -28.04
C VAL A 42 -12.13 4.27 -27.59
N VAL A 43 -11.72 5.33 -26.88
CA VAL A 43 -10.38 5.43 -26.29
C VAL A 43 -10.18 4.44 -25.14
N HIS A 44 -11.25 4.10 -24.42
CA HIS A 44 -11.20 3.07 -23.38
C HIS A 44 -11.12 1.65 -23.97
N ASP A 45 -11.83 1.37 -25.07
CA ASP A 45 -11.83 0.07 -25.77
C ASP A 45 -10.63 -0.13 -26.70
N ALA A 46 -10.05 0.94 -27.24
CA ALA A 46 -8.83 0.91 -28.03
C ALA A 46 -7.56 0.79 -27.17
N ARG A 47 -7.69 0.75 -25.83
CA ARG A 47 -6.60 0.25 -25.00
C ARG A 47 -6.43 -1.24 -25.31
N PRO A 48 -5.24 -1.69 -25.75
CA PRO A 48 -5.02 -3.10 -25.99
C PRO A 48 -5.40 -3.86 -24.72
N SER A 49 -6.23 -4.89 -24.87
CA SER A 49 -6.61 -5.74 -23.75
C SER A 49 -5.32 -6.21 -23.09
N SER A 50 -5.11 -5.78 -21.85
CA SER A 50 -3.89 -6.00 -21.08
C SER A 50 -3.80 -7.43 -20.57
N GLY A 51 -4.25 -8.39 -21.38
CA GLY A 51 -4.56 -9.75 -20.95
C GLY A 51 -3.42 -10.74 -21.07
N ASN A 52 -2.42 -10.53 -21.95
CA ASN A 52 -1.40 -11.59 -22.18
C ASN A 52 0.04 -11.08 -22.38
N THR A 53 0.26 -9.80 -22.63
CA THR A 53 1.61 -9.25 -22.87
C THR A 53 2.30 -8.80 -21.58
N TYR A 54 1.52 -8.44 -20.56
CA TYR A 54 2.04 -7.97 -19.27
C TYR A 54 2.61 -9.11 -18.43
N ASP A 55 1.95 -10.27 -18.40
CA ASP A 55 2.42 -11.44 -17.65
C ASP A 55 3.71 -12.01 -18.24
N SER A 56 3.80 -12.05 -19.57
CA SER A 56 5.00 -12.50 -20.27
C SER A 56 6.16 -11.49 -20.15
N MET A 57 5.91 -10.18 -20.18
CA MET A 57 6.93 -9.17 -19.88
C MET A 57 7.35 -9.14 -18.40
N LEU A 58 6.44 -9.38 -17.45
CA LEU A 58 6.75 -9.48 -16.02
C LEU A 58 7.65 -10.69 -15.75
N GLN A 59 7.31 -11.86 -16.26
CA GLN A 59 8.12 -13.09 -16.09
C GLN A 59 9.49 -13.02 -16.79
N LEU A 60 9.55 -12.46 -18.00
CA LEU A 60 10.82 -12.27 -18.73
C LEU A 60 11.68 -11.16 -18.11
N SER A 61 11.07 -10.15 -17.49
CA SER A 61 11.81 -9.10 -16.81
C SER A 61 12.31 -9.53 -15.44
N GLU A 62 11.58 -10.33 -14.67
CA GLU A 62 11.96 -10.60 -13.29
C GLU A 62 13.25 -11.43 -13.21
N SER A 63 13.31 -12.51 -14.00
CA SER A 63 14.47 -13.41 -14.10
C SER A 63 15.68 -12.72 -14.75
N SER A 64 15.46 -11.90 -15.79
CA SER A 64 16.52 -11.17 -16.50
C SER A 64 17.03 -9.95 -15.71
N LEU A 65 16.16 -9.24 -14.98
CA LEU A 65 16.55 -8.11 -14.13
C LEU A 65 17.25 -8.58 -12.85
N ARG A 66 16.90 -9.75 -12.32
CA ARG A 66 17.60 -10.35 -11.18
C ARG A 66 19.08 -10.57 -11.47
N SER A 67 19.44 -11.01 -12.68
CA SER A 67 20.85 -11.19 -13.07
C SER A 67 21.56 -9.87 -13.45
N LEU A 68 20.83 -8.91 -14.04
CA LEU A 68 21.36 -7.62 -14.48
C LEU A 68 21.53 -6.58 -13.36
N TYR A 69 20.67 -6.58 -12.33
CA TYR A 69 20.67 -5.55 -11.27
C TYR A 69 21.21 -6.01 -9.92
N LEU A 70 21.20 -7.31 -9.60
CA LEU A 70 21.77 -7.78 -8.32
C LEU A 70 23.30 -7.96 -8.36
N ASN A 71 23.92 -8.00 -9.54
CA ASN A 71 25.35 -8.30 -9.67
C ASN A 71 26.28 -7.07 -9.88
N PRO A 72 25.92 -5.98 -10.61
CA PRO A 72 26.86 -4.87 -10.83
C PRO A 72 26.52 -3.52 -10.17
N LEU A 73 25.32 -3.33 -9.59
CA LEU A 73 24.92 -2.04 -8.96
C LEU A 73 24.99 -2.06 -7.42
N ALA A 74 25.79 -2.98 -6.86
CA ALA A 74 26.07 -3.06 -5.43
C ALA A 74 27.01 -1.95 -4.89
N GLU A 75 27.44 -1.00 -5.72
CA GLU A 75 28.20 0.19 -5.35
C GLU A 75 27.59 1.46 -6.00
N PRO A 76 27.53 2.61 -5.32
CA PRO A 76 26.56 2.84 -4.27
C PRO A 76 25.74 4.10 -4.53
N VAL A 77 24.40 4.00 -4.54
CA VAL A 77 23.56 5.09 -3.99
C VAL A 77 23.58 4.97 -2.46
N LYS A 78 24.77 4.88 -1.85
CA LYS A 78 24.94 4.92 -0.39
C LYS A 78 24.80 6.34 0.11
N ASP A 79 25.19 7.35 -0.66
CA ASP A 79 25.61 8.60 -0.03
C ASP A 79 24.47 9.58 0.31
N PHE A 80 23.26 9.40 -0.22
CA PHE A 80 22.15 10.30 0.13
C PHE A 80 21.27 9.80 1.29
N PHE A 81 21.27 8.49 1.57
CA PHE A 81 20.41 7.87 2.59
C PHE A 81 21.15 7.09 3.68
N SER A 82 22.49 6.92 3.63
CA SER A 82 23.19 6.04 4.58
C SER A 82 23.70 6.72 5.86
N ALA A 83 24.14 7.98 5.81
CA ALA A 83 24.90 8.56 6.92
C ALA A 83 24.04 9.10 8.08
N THR A 84 22.85 9.64 7.80
CA THR A 84 21.97 10.21 8.85
C THR A 84 20.93 9.23 9.37
N PHE A 85 20.68 8.15 8.63
CA PHE A 85 19.72 7.11 9.02
C PHE A 85 20.36 6.02 9.88
N SER A 86 21.67 5.74 9.76
CA SER A 86 22.26 4.53 10.34
C SER A 86 22.16 4.44 11.87
N GLU A 87 22.47 5.50 12.61
CA GLU A 87 22.49 5.44 14.08
C GLU A 87 21.09 5.48 14.70
N GLY A 88 20.24 6.42 14.26
CA GLY A 88 18.87 6.55 14.77
C GLY A 88 17.99 5.36 14.40
N TRP A 89 18.17 4.80 13.21
CA TRP A 89 17.48 3.59 12.80
C TRP A 89 17.96 2.36 13.59
N GLN A 90 19.27 2.18 13.77
CA GLN A 90 19.82 1.09 14.58
C GLN A 90 19.33 1.18 16.03
N SER A 91 19.28 2.39 16.61
CA SER A 91 18.77 2.61 17.97
C SER A 91 17.30 2.19 18.10
N ASN A 92 16.43 2.61 17.17
CA ASN A 92 15.01 2.20 17.20
C ASN A 92 14.83 0.70 16.99
N THR A 93 15.59 0.11 16.06
CA THR A 93 15.58 -1.34 15.80
C THR A 93 15.96 -2.12 17.05
N ASN A 94 17.07 -1.75 17.70
CA ASN A 94 17.53 -2.39 18.92
C ASN A 94 16.51 -2.26 20.05
N PHE A 95 15.96 -1.06 20.24
CA PHE A 95 14.92 -0.83 21.25
C PHE A 95 13.69 -1.73 21.05
N ILE A 96 13.20 -1.85 19.81
CA ILE A 96 12.05 -2.71 19.48
C ILE A 96 12.41 -4.18 19.75
N ILE A 97 13.57 -4.66 19.28
CA ILE A 97 14.01 -6.05 19.46
C ILE A 97 14.18 -6.38 20.94
N GLU A 98 14.85 -5.53 21.72
CA GLU A 98 15.05 -5.71 23.17
C GLU A 98 13.72 -5.75 23.91
N THR A 99 12.79 -4.85 23.57
CA THR A 99 11.44 -4.83 24.15
C THR A 99 10.68 -6.12 23.85
N LEU A 100 10.71 -6.58 22.59
CA LEU A 100 10.06 -7.82 22.18
C LEU A 100 10.70 -9.05 22.82
N ALA A 101 12.03 -9.09 22.93
CA ALA A 101 12.74 -10.18 23.60
C ALA A 101 12.33 -10.29 25.07
N ASN A 102 12.20 -9.17 25.78
CA ASN A 102 11.69 -9.14 27.16
C ASN A 102 10.25 -9.68 27.25
N ILE A 103 9.40 -9.33 26.28
CA ILE A 103 8.03 -9.85 26.23
C ILE A 103 8.02 -11.37 25.96
N ILE A 104 8.84 -11.86 25.01
CA ILE A 104 8.95 -13.30 24.71
C ILE A 104 9.41 -14.09 25.94
N ASN A 105 10.37 -13.57 26.69
CA ASN A 105 10.92 -14.24 27.87
C ASN A 105 9.93 -14.29 29.04
N THR A 106 8.88 -13.45 29.02
CA THR A 106 7.90 -13.34 30.11
C THR A 106 6.50 -13.81 29.71
N LYS A 107 6.29 -14.25 28.46
CA LYS A 107 5.00 -14.69 27.95
C LYS A 107 4.55 -16.02 28.60
N PRO A 108 3.23 -16.26 28.74
CA PRO A 108 2.69 -17.52 29.20
C PRO A 108 2.82 -18.62 28.13
N GLU A 109 2.85 -19.88 28.56
CA GLU A 109 2.99 -21.05 27.68
C GLU A 109 1.86 -21.17 26.64
N ARG A 110 0.65 -20.66 26.95
CA ARG A 110 -0.51 -20.65 26.04
C ARG A 110 -0.26 -19.89 24.73
N LEU A 111 0.79 -19.09 24.66
CA LEU A 111 1.09 -18.18 23.56
C LEU A 111 2.42 -18.59 22.90
N LEU A 112 2.36 -18.89 21.62
CA LEU A 112 3.53 -18.99 20.75
C LEU A 112 3.81 -17.61 20.18
N MET A 113 5.08 -17.21 20.24
CA MET A 113 5.54 -15.92 19.75
C MET A 113 6.94 -16.09 19.17
N GLU A 114 7.13 -15.58 17.96
CA GLU A 114 8.41 -15.63 17.24
C GLU A 114 8.72 -14.26 16.64
N ILE A 115 9.99 -13.87 16.68
CA ILE A 115 10.49 -12.63 16.05
C ILE A 115 11.31 -13.04 14.83
N SER A 116 11.02 -12.39 13.71
CA SER A 116 11.84 -12.43 12.52
C SER A 116 12.36 -11.03 12.21
N VAL A 117 13.67 -10.94 11.95
CA VAL A 117 14.32 -9.70 11.50
C VAL A 117 14.81 -9.94 10.09
N GLY A 118 14.18 -9.25 9.13
CA GLY A 118 14.52 -9.35 7.72
C GLY A 118 15.38 -8.19 7.26
N ASN A 119 16.15 -8.41 6.19
CA ASN A 119 16.87 -7.37 5.46
C ASN A 119 17.20 -7.85 4.05
N GLU A 120 16.18 -8.05 3.24
CA GLU A 120 16.36 -8.62 1.91
C GLU A 120 16.71 -7.59 0.85
N LYS A 121 17.09 -8.12 -0.30
CA LYS A 121 17.31 -7.39 -1.53
C LYS A 121 16.22 -7.76 -2.51
N GLY A 122 15.92 -6.87 -3.45
CA GLY A 122 14.94 -7.17 -4.46
C GLY A 122 14.62 -5.97 -5.31
N PHE A 123 13.55 -6.13 -6.07
CA PHE A 123 12.97 -5.05 -6.82
C PHE A 123 11.47 -5.23 -6.87
N ARG A 124 10.78 -4.12 -7.09
CA ARG A 124 9.34 -4.07 -7.30
C ARG A 124 9.07 -3.39 -8.63
N LEU A 125 8.27 -4.05 -9.46
CA LEU A 125 7.69 -3.47 -10.66
C LEU A 125 6.24 -3.08 -10.36
N SER A 126 5.91 -1.82 -10.57
CA SER A 126 4.52 -1.32 -10.61
C SER A 126 4.24 -0.76 -12.01
N LYS A 127 2.96 -0.51 -12.34
CA LYS A 127 2.49 -0.08 -13.68
C LYS A 127 3.33 1.03 -14.33
N SER A 128 4.03 1.87 -13.57
CA SER A 128 4.90 2.92 -14.07
C SER A 128 6.17 3.15 -13.22
N THR A 129 6.49 2.27 -12.28
CA THR A 129 7.61 2.48 -11.36
C THR A 129 8.40 1.20 -11.16
N PHE A 130 9.70 1.27 -11.46
CA PHE A 130 10.68 0.27 -11.03
C PHE A 130 11.37 0.77 -9.77
N THR A 131 11.40 -0.04 -8.73
CA THR A 131 12.14 0.26 -7.50
C THR A 131 13.02 -0.93 -7.15
N ALA A 132 14.33 -0.79 -7.31
CA ALA A 132 15.31 -1.74 -6.79
C ALA A 132 15.77 -1.32 -5.40
N TYR A 133 16.02 -2.29 -4.52
CA TYR A 133 16.53 -2.05 -3.17
C TYR A 133 17.59 -3.10 -2.82
N SER A 134 18.71 -2.62 -2.27
CA SER A 134 19.85 -3.42 -1.82
C SER A 134 19.78 -3.79 -0.33
N SER A 135 18.81 -3.23 0.39
CA SER A 135 18.53 -3.49 1.80
C SER A 135 17.11 -3.03 2.08
N ALA A 136 16.32 -3.86 2.74
CA ALA A 136 14.94 -3.59 3.10
C ALA A 136 14.65 -4.16 4.48
N PRO A 137 15.18 -3.52 5.54
CA PRO A 137 15.08 -4.12 6.85
C PRO A 137 13.64 -4.08 7.40
N TYR A 138 13.27 -5.03 8.23
CA TYR A 138 12.01 -5.00 8.96
C TYR A 138 12.10 -5.86 10.22
N ILE A 139 11.13 -5.69 11.10
CA ILE A 139 10.89 -6.62 12.21
C ILE A 139 9.47 -7.13 12.06
N ALA A 140 9.31 -8.45 12.08
CA ALA A 140 8.02 -9.11 12.08
C ALA A 140 7.88 -9.94 13.36
N VAL A 141 6.71 -9.89 13.99
CA VAL A 141 6.40 -10.68 15.18
C VAL A 141 5.18 -11.52 14.88
N TRP A 142 5.35 -12.83 14.89
CA TRP A 142 4.25 -13.76 14.76
C TRP A 142 3.75 -14.18 16.14
N MET A 143 2.43 -14.19 16.33
CA MET A 143 1.77 -14.56 17.57
C MET A 143 0.62 -15.53 17.29
N GLN A 144 0.56 -16.65 18.00
CA GLN A 144 -0.52 -17.63 17.89
C GLN A 144 -0.85 -18.26 19.25
N GLY A 145 -2.12 -18.58 19.50
CA GLY A 145 -2.51 -19.40 20.64
C GLY A 145 -2.15 -20.87 20.42
N GLN A 146 -1.51 -21.52 21.40
CA GLN A 146 -1.06 -22.91 21.28
C GLN A 146 -2.22 -23.88 20.99
N SER A 147 -3.40 -23.62 21.55
CA SER A 147 -4.63 -24.41 21.32
C SER A 147 -5.21 -24.27 19.90
N THR A 148 -4.63 -23.43 19.04
CA THR A 148 -5.16 -23.12 17.69
C THR A 148 -4.22 -23.50 16.54
N LEU A 149 -3.10 -24.15 16.87
CA LEU A 149 -2.03 -24.54 15.94
C LEU A 149 -2.53 -25.24 14.67
N GLU A 150 -3.52 -26.13 14.79
CA GLU A 150 -3.96 -27.00 13.70
C GLU A 150 -5.12 -26.42 12.86
N THR A 151 -5.66 -25.26 13.22
CA THR A 151 -7.00 -24.85 12.76
C THR A 151 -7.05 -23.62 11.85
N GLN A 152 -5.93 -22.92 11.61
CA GLN A 152 -5.97 -21.58 11.02
C GLN A 152 -4.87 -21.37 9.96
N ASN A 153 -5.29 -21.13 8.71
CA ASN A 153 -4.42 -20.77 7.60
C ASN A 153 -4.27 -19.24 7.41
N GLU A 154 -5.14 -18.44 8.02
CA GLU A 154 -5.22 -16.99 7.79
C GLU A 154 -4.71 -16.21 9.00
N ALA A 155 -3.73 -15.33 8.77
CA ALA A 155 -3.16 -14.45 9.78
C ALA A 155 -3.63 -12.99 9.60
N LEU A 156 -3.87 -12.30 10.71
CA LEU A 156 -4.10 -10.86 10.71
C LEU A 156 -2.75 -10.12 10.63
N LEU A 157 -2.52 -9.36 9.56
CA LEU A 157 -1.37 -8.46 9.45
C LEU A 157 -1.69 -7.09 10.06
N ILE A 158 -0.93 -6.70 11.08
CA ILE A 158 -0.96 -5.36 11.65
C ILE A 158 0.35 -4.67 11.27
N TYR A 159 0.25 -3.54 10.60
CA TYR A 159 1.38 -2.83 10.00
C TYR A 159 1.57 -1.45 10.63
N SER A 160 2.80 -1.11 10.97
CA SER A 160 3.20 0.27 11.25
C SER A 160 4.67 0.48 10.93
N SER A 161 5.06 1.74 10.74
CA SER A 161 6.44 2.10 10.48
C SER A 161 7.11 2.70 11.71
N TYR A 162 8.41 2.47 11.86
CA TYR A 162 9.20 3.01 12.97
C TYR A 162 10.33 3.92 12.47
N ASP A 163 10.43 4.12 11.16
CA ASP A 163 11.33 5.10 10.56
C ASP A 163 10.84 6.54 10.75
N SER A 164 11.76 7.48 10.59
CA SER A 164 11.47 8.90 10.60
C SER A 164 11.72 9.51 9.22
N SER A 165 11.01 10.61 8.93
CA SER A 165 11.33 11.41 7.76
C SER A 165 12.68 12.11 7.94
N ILE A 166 13.29 12.49 6.82
CA ILE A 166 14.52 13.33 6.81
C ILE A 166 14.29 14.66 7.53
N SER A 167 13.06 15.18 7.49
CA SER A 167 12.69 16.50 8.02
C SER A 167 12.43 16.53 9.53
N GLY A 168 12.44 15.39 10.23
CA GLY A 168 12.22 15.38 11.67
C GLY A 168 11.71 14.05 12.22
N PRO A 169 11.36 14.01 13.52
CA PRO A 169 11.12 12.76 14.24
C PRO A 169 9.88 11.98 13.76
N ALA A 170 9.02 12.56 12.92
CA ALA A 170 7.83 11.94 12.32
C ALA A 170 6.97 11.14 13.32
N VAL A 171 6.76 11.70 14.51
CA VAL A 171 6.07 11.03 15.63
C VAL A 171 4.68 10.51 15.21
N LEU A 172 3.91 11.34 14.51
CA LEU A 172 2.59 10.97 13.97
C LEU A 172 2.65 10.16 12.67
N GLY A 173 3.84 10.03 12.06
CA GLY A 173 4.07 9.36 10.78
C GLY A 173 4.34 7.86 10.86
N GLY A 174 4.15 7.23 12.03
CA GLY A 174 4.32 5.78 12.21
C GLY A 174 4.74 5.39 13.63
N LYS A 175 5.54 6.23 14.32
CA LYS A 175 6.10 5.89 15.64
C LYS A 175 5.04 5.65 16.71
N VAL A 176 3.96 6.43 16.73
CA VAL A 176 2.80 6.18 17.62
C VAL A 176 2.17 4.81 17.33
N GLY A 177 2.00 4.46 16.05
CA GLY A 177 1.47 3.15 15.67
C GLY A 177 2.36 1.99 16.11
N SER A 178 3.68 2.13 15.94
CA SER A 178 4.66 1.16 16.43
C SER A 178 4.64 1.02 17.97
N ALA A 179 4.51 2.13 18.70
CA ALA A 179 4.38 2.10 20.16
C ALA A 179 3.07 1.42 20.62
N VAL A 180 1.95 1.71 19.95
CA VAL A 180 0.67 1.05 20.21
C VAL A 180 0.77 -0.44 19.90
N MET A 181 1.42 -0.83 18.80
CA MET A 181 1.64 -2.25 18.47
C MET A 181 2.44 -2.96 19.56
N LEU A 182 3.55 -2.38 20.03
CA LEU A 182 4.33 -2.94 21.15
C LEU A 182 3.49 -3.12 22.42
N GLU A 183 2.66 -2.12 22.75
CA GLU A 183 1.80 -2.19 23.93
C GLU A 183 0.71 -3.26 23.76
N VAL A 184 0.12 -3.39 22.58
CA VAL A 184 -0.85 -4.46 22.29
C VAL A 184 -0.20 -5.83 22.42
N ILE A 185 1.00 -6.01 21.88
CA ILE A 185 1.78 -7.26 22.03
C ILE A 185 2.01 -7.55 23.51
N ARG A 186 2.46 -6.56 24.29
CA ARG A 186 2.70 -6.67 25.73
C ARG A 186 1.42 -7.04 26.49
N LEU A 187 0.29 -6.41 26.19
CA LEU A 187 -0.99 -6.69 26.83
C LEU A 187 -1.46 -8.11 26.54
N ILE A 188 -1.40 -8.55 25.28
CA ILE A 188 -1.77 -9.93 24.88
C ILE A 188 -0.86 -10.96 25.58
N ALA A 189 0.44 -10.66 25.66
CA ALA A 189 1.43 -11.53 26.30
C ALA A 189 1.37 -11.51 27.83
N SER A 190 0.91 -10.44 28.46
CA SER A 190 0.79 -10.34 29.93
C SER A 190 -0.53 -10.87 30.46
N TYR A 191 -1.56 -10.98 29.61
CA TYR A 191 -2.89 -11.41 30.04
C TYR A 191 -2.91 -12.91 30.39
N ASN A 192 -3.18 -13.24 31.65
CA ASN A 192 -3.25 -14.63 32.14
C ASN A 192 -4.68 -15.09 32.50
N GLY A 193 -5.71 -14.33 32.09
CA GLY A 193 -7.09 -14.70 32.37
C GLY A 193 -7.52 -15.96 31.59
N PRO A 194 -8.35 -16.83 32.20
CA PRO A 194 -8.72 -18.13 31.63
C PRO A 194 -9.60 -18.03 30.36
N SER A 195 -10.19 -16.87 30.08
CA SER A 195 -11.16 -16.69 29.00
C SER A 195 -10.58 -16.13 27.70
N PHE A 196 -9.31 -15.72 27.68
CA PHE A 196 -8.70 -15.13 26.48
C PHE A 196 -7.98 -16.19 25.67
N ILE A 197 -8.50 -16.44 24.47
CA ILE A 197 -7.92 -17.38 23.51
C ILE A 197 -7.65 -16.60 22.23
N LEU A 198 -6.38 -16.57 21.82
CA LEU A 198 -5.99 -15.99 20.55
C LEU A 198 -6.37 -16.97 19.44
N ARG A 199 -7.52 -16.71 18.81
CA ARG A 199 -8.12 -17.63 17.82
C ARG A 199 -7.41 -17.63 16.49
N SER A 200 -6.96 -16.46 16.04
CA SER A 200 -6.28 -16.29 14.76
C SER A 200 -4.86 -15.79 14.99
N PRO A 201 -3.88 -16.30 14.22
CA PRO A 201 -2.53 -15.78 14.27
C PRO A 201 -2.51 -14.28 13.94
N ILE A 202 -1.65 -13.54 14.61
CA ILE A 202 -1.40 -12.13 14.30
C ILE A 202 0.07 -11.98 13.91
N ILE A 203 0.32 -11.22 12.85
CA ILE A 203 1.64 -10.80 12.44
C ILE A 203 1.72 -9.29 12.63
N PHE A 204 2.56 -8.85 13.55
CA PHE A 204 2.89 -7.44 13.73
C PHE A 204 4.13 -7.12 12.89
N PHE A 205 3.98 -6.21 11.93
CA PHE A 205 5.03 -5.84 10.99
C PHE A 205 5.48 -4.39 11.23
N PHE A 206 6.73 -4.24 11.63
CA PHE A 206 7.42 -2.97 11.84
C PHE A 206 8.25 -2.65 10.60
N ASP A 207 7.81 -1.64 9.84
CA ASP A 207 8.45 -1.19 8.61
C ASP A 207 9.54 -0.14 8.90
N SER A 208 10.72 -0.33 8.33
CA SER A 208 11.86 0.59 8.47
C SER A 208 12.04 1.59 7.33
N ARG A 209 11.24 1.47 6.25
CA ARG A 209 11.38 2.27 5.04
C ARG A 209 10.02 2.67 4.48
N SER A 210 9.15 3.18 5.34
CA SER A 210 7.78 3.53 4.94
C SER A 210 7.70 4.73 4.00
N PHE A 211 8.68 5.64 4.09
CA PHE A 211 8.80 6.79 3.19
C PHE A 211 9.44 6.43 1.84
N ALA A 212 10.03 5.24 1.70
CA ALA A 212 10.63 4.84 0.44
C ALA A 212 9.53 4.47 -0.57
N PRO A 213 9.65 4.94 -1.83
CA PRO A 213 8.71 4.58 -2.88
C PRO A 213 8.66 3.05 -3.02
N GLY A 214 7.46 2.51 -3.22
CA GLY A 214 7.27 1.08 -3.38
C GLY A 214 7.32 0.25 -2.09
N LYS A 215 7.52 0.84 -0.90
CA LYS A 215 7.52 0.16 0.41
C LYS A 215 8.39 -1.10 0.41
N PRO A 216 9.71 -0.96 0.22
CA PRO A 216 10.61 -2.09 -0.07
C PRO A 216 10.60 -3.16 1.03
N SER A 217 10.49 -2.78 2.30
CA SER A 217 10.44 -3.73 3.42
C SER A 217 9.15 -4.54 3.46
N LEU A 218 8.00 -3.89 3.26
CA LEU A 218 6.74 -4.63 3.17
C LEU A 218 6.73 -5.54 1.94
N HIS A 219 7.24 -5.05 0.81
CA HIS A 219 7.35 -5.85 -0.42
C HIS A 219 8.26 -7.07 -0.22
N SER A 220 9.44 -6.90 0.40
CA SER A 220 10.36 -8.01 0.64
C SER A 220 9.76 -9.05 1.58
N PHE A 221 9.07 -8.62 2.63
CA PHE A 221 8.35 -9.52 3.52
C PHE A 221 7.29 -10.33 2.79
N LEU A 222 6.41 -9.67 2.03
CA LEU A 222 5.33 -10.36 1.32
C LEU A 222 5.82 -11.33 0.23
N THR A 223 6.94 -11.02 -0.42
CA THR A 223 7.46 -11.83 -1.54
C THR A 223 8.46 -12.90 -1.12
N GLN A 224 9.15 -12.74 0.01
CA GLN A 224 10.29 -13.60 0.37
C GLN A 224 10.16 -14.28 1.73
N HIS A 225 9.38 -13.72 2.67
CA HIS A 225 9.28 -14.30 4.01
C HIS A 225 8.32 -15.49 4.03
N GLU A 226 8.67 -16.57 4.72
CA GLU A 226 7.84 -17.79 4.79
C GLU A 226 6.43 -17.55 5.34
N TRP A 227 6.29 -16.61 6.28
CA TRP A 227 5.00 -16.23 6.86
C TRP A 227 4.07 -15.52 5.89
N SER A 228 4.56 -15.02 4.75
CA SER A 228 3.71 -14.34 3.77
C SER A 228 2.65 -15.26 3.15
N LYS A 229 2.93 -16.57 3.12
CA LYS A 229 1.99 -17.60 2.65
C LYS A 229 0.76 -17.74 3.53
N LYS A 230 0.76 -17.16 4.73
CA LYS A 230 -0.35 -17.21 5.70
C LYS A 230 -1.41 -16.11 5.49
N PHE A 231 -1.28 -15.29 4.45
CA PHE A 231 -2.22 -14.19 4.17
C PHE A 231 -3.24 -14.52 3.06
N GLY A 232 -3.37 -15.80 2.66
CA GLY A 232 -4.08 -16.20 1.45
C GLY A 232 -3.31 -15.79 0.19
N ASP A 233 -3.76 -16.25 -0.98
CA ASP A 233 -3.14 -15.89 -2.26
C ASP A 233 -3.29 -14.37 -2.50
N LEU A 234 -2.29 -13.60 -2.09
CA LEU A 234 -2.21 -12.14 -2.23
C LEU A 234 -1.32 -11.69 -3.40
N ILE A 235 -1.13 -12.58 -4.38
CA ILE A 235 -0.39 -12.31 -5.62
C ILE A 235 -1.28 -12.61 -6.81
#